data_AF-A0A067D8V9-F1
#
_entry.id   AF-A0A067D8V9-F1
#
_cell.length_a   1.000
_cell.length_b   1.000
_cell.length_c   1.000
_cell.angle_alpha   90.00
_cell.angle_beta   90.00
_cell.angle_gamma   90.00
#
_symmetry.space_group_name_H-M   'P 1'
#
loop_
_entity.id
_entity.type
_entity.pdbx_description
1 polymer ?
#
loop_
_entity_poly.entity_id
_entity_poly.type
_entity_poly.pdbx_seq_one_letter_code
_entity_poly.pdbx_strand_id
1 'polypeptide(L)'
;LILDFLDEVVRKPTVLIGIGDDWRIKLLFPLLWFIDFLLKQRPIADAIFEDVKQREPANDEGALDAFVSIVTGPSGPNPVQLMPSISIPVLVLWGDEDPFTPLDRPVGRYL
;
A
#
# COMPACT_ATOMS: atom_id res chain seq x y z
N LEU A 1 -14.96 12.61 13.96
CA LEU A 1 -14.58 12.92 12.56
C LEU A 1 -13.70 11.83 11.94
N ILE A 2 -12.47 11.60 12.44
CA ILE A 2 -11.58 10.54 11.91
C ILE A 2 -12.08 9.13 12.28
N LEU A 3 -12.58 8.95 13.50
CA LEU A 3 -13.13 7.67 13.94
C LEU A 3 -14.45 7.33 13.22
N ASP A 4 -15.29 8.34 12.99
CA ASP A 4 -16.56 8.17 12.24
C ASP A 4 -16.30 7.87 10.76
N PHE A 5 -15.26 8.48 10.18
CA PHE A 5 -14.81 8.18 8.83
C PHE A 5 -14.28 6.74 8.72
N LEU A 6 -13.50 6.29 9.70
CA LEU A 6 -13.03 4.91 9.75
C LEU A 6 -14.20 3.93 9.93
N ASP A 7 -15.22 4.24 10.75
CA ASP A 7 -16.42 3.40 10.92
C ASP A 7 -17.26 3.29 9.63
N GLU A 8 -17.40 4.40 8.90
CA GLU A 8 -18.11 4.43 7.60
C GLU A 8 -17.36 3.64 6.51
N VAL A 9 -16.01 3.72 6.49
CA VAL A 9 -15.16 2.95 5.57
C VAL A 9 -15.20 1.46 5.89
N VAL A 10 -15.20 1.09 7.17
CA VAL A 10 -15.29 -0.30 7.64
C VAL A 10 -16.67 -0.90 7.34
N ARG A 11 -17.76 -0.13 7.44
CA ARG A 11 -19.14 -0.63 7.25
C ARG A 11 -19.61 -0.74 5.79
N LYS A 12 -19.03 0.00 4.84
CA LYS A 12 -19.44 -0.01 3.43
C LYS A 12 -18.25 -0.26 2.50
N PRO A 13 -17.91 -1.52 2.21
CA PRO A 13 -16.90 -1.87 1.22
C PRO A 13 -17.38 -1.47 -0.17
N THR A 14 -17.03 -0.27 -0.61
CA THR A 14 -17.12 0.08 -2.03
C THR A 14 -15.87 -0.50 -2.69
N VAL A 15 -16.07 -1.45 -3.60
CA VAL A 15 -15.01 -1.95 -4.48
C VAL A 15 -14.57 -0.76 -5.35
N LEU A 16 -13.39 -0.22 -5.07
CA LEU A 16 -12.88 1.00 -5.70
C LEU A 16 -12.04 0.66 -6.94
N ILE A 17 -12.71 0.09 -7.95
CA ILE A 17 -12.22 0.17 -9.33
C ILE A 17 -12.63 1.55 -9.84
N GLY A 18 -11.69 2.49 -9.81
CA GLY A 18 -11.92 3.85 -10.32
C GLY A 18 -11.65 4.93 -9.28
N ILE A 19 -10.37 5.20 -9.02
CA ILE A 19 -9.88 6.35 -8.23
C ILE A 19 -10.02 7.66 -9.03
N GLY A 20 -11.18 7.88 -9.66
CA GLY A 20 -11.52 9.13 -10.34
C GLY A 20 -12.56 9.96 -9.57
N ASP A 21 -13.53 9.30 -8.91
CA ASP A 21 -14.76 9.99 -8.51
C ASP A 21 -15.24 9.84 -7.07
N ASP A 22 -14.56 9.07 -6.22
CA ASP A 22 -14.95 8.99 -4.80
C ASP A 22 -14.55 10.26 -4.03
N TRP A 23 -15.55 11.03 -3.59
CA TRP A 23 -15.36 12.26 -2.83
C TRP A 23 -14.68 12.06 -1.47
N ARG A 24 -14.82 10.86 -0.88
CA ARG A 24 -14.20 10.50 0.41
C ARG A 24 -12.67 10.48 0.30
N ILE A 25 -12.15 10.05 -0.86
CA ILE A 25 -10.73 10.04 -1.18
C ILE A 25 -10.28 11.42 -1.66
N LYS A 26 -11.12 12.15 -2.42
CA LYS A 26 -10.86 13.56 -2.79
C LYS A 26 -10.64 14.44 -1.54
N LEU A 27 -11.26 14.11 -0.40
CA LEU A 27 -11.03 14.80 0.88
C LEU A 27 -9.64 14.54 1.48
N LEU A 28 -9.06 13.36 1.24
CA LEU A 28 -7.70 13.02 1.65
C LEU A 28 -6.64 13.53 0.66
N PHE A 29 -7.04 13.88 -0.56
CA PHE A 29 -6.14 14.36 -1.61
C PHE A 29 -5.25 15.55 -1.19
N PRO A 30 -5.75 16.57 -0.46
CA PRO A 30 -4.90 17.64 0.07
C PRO A 30 -3.86 17.12 1.07
N LEU A 31 -4.22 16.12 1.88
CA LEU A 31 -3.31 15.49 2.84
C LEU A 31 -2.26 14.63 2.14
N LEU A 32 -2.66 13.82 1.15
CA LEU A 32 -1.75 13.01 0.34
C LEU A 32 -0.79 13.90 -0.45
N TRP A 33 -1.29 14.98 -1.04
CA TRP A 33 -0.48 15.98 -1.72
C TRP A 33 0.46 16.72 -0.77
N PHE A 34 0.01 16.99 0.46
CA PHE A 34 0.87 17.55 1.50
C PHE A 34 1.97 16.57 1.92
N ILE A 35 1.67 15.28 2.08
CA ILE A 35 2.68 14.25 2.34
C ILE A 35 3.68 14.16 1.18
N ASP A 36 3.22 14.11 -0.07
CA ASP A 36 4.09 14.13 -1.26
C ASP A 36 4.95 15.40 -1.31
N PHE A 37 4.38 16.56 -0.98
CA PHE A 37 5.12 17.82 -0.88
C PHE A 37 6.21 17.77 0.19
N LEU A 38 5.91 17.18 1.36
CA LEU A 38 6.89 16.97 2.43
C LEU A 38 7.98 16.01 1.99
N LEU A 39 7.64 14.89 1.35
CA LEU A 39 8.61 13.92 0.83
C LEU A 39 9.46 14.47 -0.31
N LYS A 40 8.96 15.43 -1.10
CA LYS A 40 9.75 16.16 -2.11
C LYS A 40 10.82 17.07 -1.51
N GLN A 41 10.70 17.45 -0.24
CA GLN A 41 11.77 18.15 0.45
C GLN A 41 12.87 17.15 0.82
N ARG A 42 14.02 17.23 0.13
CA ARG A 42 15.18 16.36 0.40
C ARG A 42 15.51 16.23 1.89
N PRO A 43 15.52 17.29 2.71
CA PRO A 43 15.83 17.17 4.14
C PRO A 43 14.85 16.29 4.93
N ILE A 44 13.57 16.26 4.53
CA ILE A 44 12.53 15.48 5.21
C ILE A 44 12.62 14.02 4.77
N ALA A 45 12.75 13.77 3.47
CA ALA A 45 13.00 12.43 2.97
C ALA A 45 14.27 11.84 3.59
N ASP A 46 15.39 12.57 3.54
CA ASP A 46 16.67 12.14 4.09
C ASP A 46 16.56 11.84 5.60
N ALA A 47 15.84 12.65 6.37
CA ALA A 47 15.62 12.39 7.81
C ALA A 47 14.82 11.10 8.07
N ILE A 48 13.78 10.82 7.28
CA ILE A 48 12.98 9.59 7.40
C ILE A 48 13.83 8.37 6.98
N PHE A 49 14.55 8.48 5.86
CA PHE A 49 15.39 7.39 5.37
C PHE A 49 16.57 7.10 6.31
N GLU A 50 17.21 8.13 6.87
CA GLU A 50 18.26 7.96 7.87
C GLU A 50 17.73 7.35 9.17
N ASP A 51 16.52 7.68 9.63
CA ASP A 51 15.89 6.99 10.78
C ASP A 51 15.65 5.50 10.50
N VAL A 52 15.12 5.15 9.31
CA VAL A 52 14.92 3.75 8.91
C VAL A 52 16.25 3.00 8.80
N LYS A 53 17.29 3.66 8.28
CA LYS A 53 18.63 3.09 8.10
C LYS A 53 19.34 2.90 9.45
N GLN A 54 19.20 3.83 10.39
CA GLN A 54 19.78 3.72 11.73
C GLN A 54 19.20 2.56 12.54
N ARG A 55 17.97 2.15 12.26
CA ARG A 55 17.36 0.99 12.93
C ARG A 55 17.91 -0.34 12.46
N GLU A 56 18.74 -0.36 11.42
CA GLU A 56 19.43 -1.53 10.86
C GLU A 56 18.60 -2.82 10.90
N PRO A 57 17.34 -2.84 10.41
CA PRO A 57 16.45 -3.99 10.57
C PRO A 57 16.98 -5.28 9.90
N ALA A 58 17.96 -5.14 8.99
CA ALA A 58 18.65 -6.25 8.35
C ALA A 58 19.74 -6.89 9.23
N ASN A 59 20.17 -6.21 10.30
CA ASN A 59 21.21 -6.67 11.23
C ASN A 59 20.63 -7.34 12.50
N ASP A 60 19.31 -7.31 12.67
CA ASP A 60 18.63 -7.98 13.78
C ASP A 60 18.83 -9.51 13.70
N GLU A 61 18.98 -10.14 14.86
CA GLU A 61 19.07 -11.60 14.96
C GLU A 61 17.78 -12.23 14.38
N GLY A 62 17.95 -13.10 13.37
CA GLY A 62 16.83 -13.72 12.63
C GLY A 62 16.40 -12.96 11.36
N ALA A 63 16.97 -11.78 11.05
CA ALA A 63 16.66 -11.06 9.81
C ALA A 63 17.02 -11.86 8.55
N LEU A 64 18.16 -12.56 8.56
CA LEU A 64 18.57 -13.46 7.47
C LEU A 64 17.61 -14.63 7.31
N ASP A 65 17.20 -15.27 8.41
CA ASP A 65 16.27 -16.40 8.39
C ASP A 65 14.89 -15.97 7.88
N ALA A 66 14.41 -14.78 8.30
CA ALA A 66 13.18 -14.19 7.78
C ALA A 66 13.28 -13.91 6.27
N PHE A 67 14.39 -13.34 5.81
CA PHE A 67 14.64 -13.10 4.39
C PHE A 67 14.64 -14.41 3.58
N VAL A 68 15.39 -15.41 4.04
CA VAL A 68 15.45 -16.73 3.40
C VAL A 68 14.06 -17.36 3.39
N SER A 69 13.31 -17.28 4.49
CA SER A 69 11.95 -17.82 4.55
C SER A 69 11.00 -17.13 3.59
N ILE A 70 11.12 -15.83 3.35
CA ILE A 70 10.29 -15.10 2.39
C ILE A 70 10.62 -15.49 0.95
N VAL A 71 11.91 -15.61 0.62
CA VAL A 71 12.37 -15.89 -0.76
C VAL A 71 12.23 -17.37 -1.14
N THR A 72 12.41 -18.27 -0.18
CA THR A 72 12.36 -19.73 -0.42
C THR A 72 11.05 -20.38 0.01
N GLY A 73 10.16 -19.64 0.68
CA GLY A 73 8.86 -20.11 1.09
C GLY A 73 8.00 -20.54 -0.11
N PRO A 74 7.10 -21.52 0.08
CA PRO A 74 6.17 -21.91 -0.97
C PRO A 74 5.31 -20.70 -1.36
N SER A 75 5.15 -20.48 -2.67
CA SER A 75 4.27 -19.41 -3.14
C SER A 75 2.84 -19.67 -2.66
N GLY A 76 2.26 -18.70 -1.96
CA GLY A 76 0.86 -18.75 -1.52
C GLY A 76 -0.12 -18.74 -2.69
N PRO A 77 -1.42 -18.98 -2.43
CA PRO A 77 -2.47 -18.83 -3.43
C PRO A 77 -2.47 -17.41 -3.99
N ASN A 78 -2.76 -17.30 -5.29
CA ASN A 78 -2.80 -16.00 -5.94
C ASN A 78 -3.87 -15.10 -5.30
N PRO A 79 -3.63 -13.79 -5.09
CA PRO A 79 -4.62 -12.87 -4.51
C PRO A 79 -6.00 -12.97 -5.17
N VAL A 80 -6.08 -13.20 -6.48
CA VAL A 80 -7.35 -13.37 -7.23
C VAL A 80 -8.15 -14.59 -6.74
N GLN A 81 -7.47 -15.67 -6.34
CA GLN A 81 -8.12 -16.85 -5.75
C GLN A 81 -8.64 -16.56 -4.34
N LEU A 82 -8.03 -15.61 -3.64
CA LEU A 82 -8.43 -15.20 -2.29
C LEU A 82 -9.55 -14.16 -2.31
N MET A 83 -9.64 -13.32 -3.35
CA MET A 83 -10.64 -12.25 -3.46
C MET A 83 -12.08 -12.67 -3.15
N PRO A 84 -12.60 -13.83 -3.63
CA PRO A 84 -13.96 -14.27 -3.32
C PRO A 84 -14.20 -14.56 -1.83
N SER A 85 -13.15 -14.84 -1.07
CA SER A 85 -13.22 -15.14 0.37
C SER A 85 -13.07 -13.91 1.27
N ILE A 86 -12.69 -12.76 0.71
CA ILE A 86 -12.54 -11.51 1.47
C ILE A 86 -13.90 -10.82 1.56
N SER A 87 -14.48 -10.78 2.75
CA SER A 87 -15.77 -10.14 3.03
C SER A 87 -15.66 -8.70 3.53
N ILE A 88 -14.44 -8.21 3.74
CA ILE A 88 -14.13 -6.86 4.24
C ILE A 88 -13.72 -5.92 3.09
N PRO A 89 -13.86 -4.58 3.26
CA PRO A 89 -13.36 -3.62 2.27
C PRO A 89 -11.87 -3.81 1.99
N VAL A 90 -11.51 -3.93 0.70
CA VAL A 90 -10.12 -3.98 0.24
C VAL A 90 -9.79 -2.67 -0.47
N LEU A 91 -8.83 -1.92 0.07
CA LEU A 91 -8.23 -0.78 -0.60
C LEU A 91 -7.04 -1.28 -1.43
N VAL A 92 -7.06 -1.02 -2.73
CA VAL A 92 -5.94 -1.33 -3.62
C VAL A 92 -5.25 -0.03 -4.03
N LEU A 93 -3.95 0.05 -3.78
CA LEU A 93 -3.11 1.19 -4.12
C LEU A 93 -2.10 0.76 -5.18
N TRP A 94 -1.88 1.62 -6.17
CA TRP A 94 -0.95 1.33 -7.27
C TRP A 94 -0.26 2.60 -7.75
N GLY A 95 1.01 2.49 -8.12
CA GLY A 95 1.76 3.58 -8.75
C GLY A 95 1.52 3.57 -10.26
N ASP A 96 1.14 4.71 -10.83
CA ASP A 96 0.99 4.91 -12.26
C ASP A 96 2.30 4.76 -13.05
N GLU A 97 3.44 4.97 -12.38
CA GLU A 97 4.79 4.78 -12.93
C GLU A 97 5.49 3.49 -12.47
N ASP A 98 4.77 2.49 -11.93
CA ASP A 98 5.38 1.22 -11.50
C ASP A 98 5.99 0.45 -12.70
N PRO A 99 7.33 0.27 -12.76
CA PRO A 99 7.98 -0.39 -13.88
C PRO A 99 7.97 -1.92 -13.77
N PHE A 100 7.65 -2.47 -12.59
CA PHE A 100 7.73 -3.89 -12.29
C PHE A 100 6.39 -4.59 -12.49
N THR A 101 5.30 -3.93 -12.07
CA THR A 101 3.95 -4.44 -12.24
C THR A 101 3.05 -3.37 -12.88
N PRO A 102 2.98 -3.31 -14.23
CA PRO A 102 2.11 -2.35 -14.91
C PRO A 102 0.63 -2.73 -14.82
N LEU A 103 -0.27 -1.74 -14.71
CA LEU A 103 -1.73 -1.97 -14.67
C LEU A 103 -2.28 -2.61 -15.95
N ASP A 104 -1.68 -2.33 -17.10
CA ASP A 104 -2.11 -2.82 -18.41
C ASP A 104 -1.65 -4.27 -18.72
N ARG A 105 -0.75 -4.81 -17.90
CA ARG A 105 -0.28 -6.20 -17.96
C ARG A 105 -1.29 -7.14 -17.28
N PRO A 106 -1.23 -8.46 -17.55
CA PRO A 106 -2.20 -9.42 -17.04
C PRO A 106 -2.44 -9.28 -15.54
N VAL A 107 -1.37 -9.10 -14.75
CA VAL A 107 -1.42 -8.98 -13.29
C VAL A 107 -2.21 -7.75 -12.83
N GLY A 108 -2.12 -6.63 -13.54
CA GLY A 108 -2.82 -5.38 -13.20
C GLY A 108 -4.28 -5.33 -13.65
N ARG A 109 -4.67 -6.10 -14.68
CA ARG A 109 -6.06 -6.17 -15.17
C ARG A 109 -7.00 -7.00 -14.28
N TYR A 110 -6.48 -7.67 -13.26
CA TYR A 110 -7.29 -8.43 -12.31
C TYR A 110 -7.89 -7.56 -11.19
N LEU A 111 -7.54 -6.27 -11.17
CA LEU A 111 -8.14 -5.25 -10.33
C LEU A 111 -9.38 -4.66 -11.00
#